data_AF-A0A493SVH0-F1
#
_entry.id   AF-A0A493SVH0-F1
#
_cell.length_a   1.000
_cell.length_b   1.000
_cell.length_c   1.000
_cell.angle_alpha   90.00
_cell.angle_beta   90.00
_cell.angle_gamma   90.00
#
_symmetry.space_group_name_H-M   'P 1'
#
loop_
_entity.id
_entity.type
_entity.pdbx_description
1 polymer ?
#
loop_
_entity_poly.entity_id
_entity_poly.type
_entity_poly.pdbx_seq_one_letter_code
_entity_poly.pdbx_strand_id
1 'polypeptide(L)'
;LEIRWIRDHISETVHHYRNGEDLYREQMEAYVGRTELVRDGLSAGSLDLRITGLRPSDDGQYVCTVGDADAYAEAIVKLEVSG
;
A
#
# COMPACT_ATOMS: atom_id res chain seq x y z
N LEU A 1 8.34 8.11 -9.79
CA LEU A 1 8.14 7.36 -8.54
C LEU A 1 6.76 6.72 -8.55
N GLU A 2 6.74 5.40 -8.41
CA GLU A 2 5.56 4.56 -8.27
C GLU A 2 5.70 3.77 -6.96
N ILE A 3 4.61 3.72 -6.19
CA ILE A 3 4.49 2.98 -4.94
C ILE A 3 3.23 2.12 -5.05
N ARG A 4 3.36 0.81 -4.85
CA ARG A 4 2.22 -0.10 -4.77
C ARG A 4 2.26 -0.88 -3.47
N TRP A 5 1.10 -0.99 -2.85
CA TRP A 5 0.83 -1.96 -1.81
C TRP A 5 -0.06 -3.04 -2.39
N ILE A 6 0.35 -4.29 -2.26
CA ILE A 6 -0.39 -5.45 -2.77
C ILE A 6 -0.54 -6.50 -1.68
N ARG A 7 -1.59 -7.34 -1.78
CA ARG A 7 -1.73 -8.54 -0.96
C ARG A 7 -0.86 -9.65 -1.55
N ASP A 8 0.03 -10.21 -0.73
CA ASP A 8 1.05 -11.19 -1.16
C ASP A 8 0.44 -12.42 -1.88
N HIS A 9 -0.71 -12.91 -1.39
CA HIS A 9 -1.31 -14.17 -1.85
C HIS A 9 -2.13 -14.07 -3.15
N ILE A 10 -2.49 -12.86 -3.58
CA ILE A 10 -3.44 -12.65 -4.69
C ILE A 10 -2.96 -11.58 -5.69
N SER A 11 -1.82 -10.93 -5.43
CA SER A 11 -1.30 -9.82 -6.23
C SER A 11 -2.31 -8.69 -6.46
N GLU A 12 -3.29 -8.56 -5.58
CA GLU A 12 -4.34 -7.56 -5.68
C GLU A 12 -3.92 -6.25 -5.00
N THR A 13 -4.20 -5.13 -5.67
CA THR A 13 -3.78 -3.79 -5.26
C THR A 13 -4.58 -3.26 -4.09
N VAL A 14 -3.89 -3.00 -2.99
CA VAL A 14 -4.41 -2.35 -1.78
C VAL A 14 -4.37 -0.84 -1.91
N HIS A 15 -3.24 -0.32 -2.41
CA HIS A 15 -3.04 1.10 -2.66
C HIS A 15 -2.05 1.29 -3.80
N HIS A 16 -2.26 2.31 -4.61
CA HIS A 16 -1.39 2.62 -5.74
C HIS A 16 -1.21 4.12 -5.82
N TYR A 17 0.03 4.55 -5.75
CA TYR A 17 0.44 5.94 -5.87
C TYR A 17 1.44 6.06 -7.00
N ARG A 18 1.24 7.03 -7.89
CA ARG A 18 2.16 7.30 -8.99
C ARG A 18 2.19 8.78 -9.31
N ASN A 19 3.39 9.33 -9.42
CA ASN A 19 3.64 10.70 -9.89
C ASN A 19 2.84 11.80 -9.16
N GLY A 20 2.63 11.66 -7.84
CA GLY A 20 1.93 12.68 -7.04
C GLY A 20 0.48 12.34 -6.70
N GLU A 21 -0.09 11.31 -7.33
CA GLU A 21 -1.52 11.01 -7.27
C GLU A 21 -1.80 9.57 -6.81
N ASP A 22 -2.91 9.41 -6.07
CA ASP A 22 -3.43 8.09 -5.73
C ASP A 22 -4.33 7.59 -6.87
N LEU A 23 -4.09 6.38 -7.34
CA LEU A 23 -4.78 5.76 -8.48
C LEU A 23 -5.87 4.80 -7.99
N TYR A 24 -6.98 5.37 -7.53
CA TYR A 24 -8.10 4.63 -6.94
C TYR A 24 -8.75 3.58 -7.85
N ARG A 25 -8.66 3.75 -9.18
CA ARG A 25 -9.25 2.80 -10.15
C ARG A 25 -8.54 1.44 -10.19
N GLU A 26 -7.28 1.39 -9.77
CA GLU A 26 -6.50 0.15 -9.75
C GLU A 26 -6.64 -0.59 -8.41
N GLN A 27 -7.29 0.01 -7.41
CA GLN A 27 -7.47 -0.57 -6.07
C GLN A 27 -8.62 -1.59 -6.06
N MET A 28 -8.46 -2.61 -5.21
CA MET A 28 -9.56 -3.51 -4.87
C MET A 28 -10.71 -2.76 -4.19
N GLU A 29 -11.95 -3.13 -4.51
CA GLU A 29 -13.15 -2.54 -3.89
C GLU A 29 -13.12 -2.58 -2.36
N ALA A 30 -12.52 -3.61 -1.76
CA ALA A 30 -12.41 -3.76 -0.30
C ALA A 30 -11.56 -2.67 0.38
N TYR A 31 -10.71 -1.96 -0.39
CA TYR A 31 -9.77 -0.96 0.10
C TYR A 31 -10.04 0.46 -0.42
N VAL A 32 -10.86 0.61 -1.47
CA VAL A 32 -11.26 1.93 -2.00
C VAL A 32 -11.86 2.79 -0.88
N GLY A 33 -11.33 4.01 -0.73
CA GLY A 33 -11.75 4.96 0.30
C GLY A 33 -11.33 4.61 1.73
N ARG A 34 -10.61 3.49 1.92
CA ARG A 34 -10.09 3.07 3.22
C ARG A 34 -8.58 3.25 3.34
N THR A 35 -7.86 3.39 2.23
CA THR A 35 -6.39 3.45 2.22
C THR A 35 -5.86 4.83 1.89
N GLU A 36 -4.76 5.21 2.54
CA GLU A 36 -4.04 6.47 2.31
C GLU A 36 -2.54 6.23 2.48
N LEU A 37 -1.75 6.71 1.51
CA LEU A 37 -0.30 6.80 1.66
C LEU A 37 0.05 8.03 2.51
N VAL A 38 0.70 7.84 3.66
CA VAL A 38 1.16 8.95 4.51
C VAL A 38 2.43 9.55 3.91
N ARG A 39 2.37 10.83 3.56
CA ARG A 39 3.41 11.48 2.73
C ARG A 39 4.44 12.28 3.53
N ASP A 40 4.17 12.56 4.80
CA ASP A 40 5.02 13.40 5.65
C ASP A 40 6.45 12.85 5.76
N GLY A 41 6.59 11.52 5.76
CA GLY A 41 7.88 10.82 5.85
C GLY A 41 8.59 10.56 4.52
N LEU A 42 7.94 10.75 3.36
CA LEU A 42 8.45 10.29 2.06
C LEU A 42 9.80 10.93 1.70
N SER A 43 9.95 12.23 1.96
CA SER A 43 11.20 12.95 1.70
C SER A 43 12.37 12.48 2.57
N ALA A 44 12.08 11.86 3.71
CA ALA A 44 13.03 11.26 4.63
C ALA A 44 13.20 9.74 4.41
N GLY A 45 12.56 9.17 3.38
CA GLY A 45 12.62 7.75 3.05
C GLY A 45 11.68 6.85 3.87
N SER A 46 10.73 7.43 4.61
CA SER A 46 9.68 6.68 5.31
C SER A 46 8.41 6.63 4.48
N LEU A 47 7.78 5.46 4.45
CA LEU A 47 6.62 5.16 3.62
C LEU A 47 5.65 4.34 4.46
N ASP A 48 4.53 4.96 4.85
CA ASP A 48 3.51 4.31 5.65
C ASP A 48 2.18 4.23 4.90
N LEU A 49 1.53 3.06 4.98
CA LEU A 49 0.16 2.89 4.51
C LEU A 49 -0.79 2.94 5.71
N ARG A 50 -1.79 3.82 5.63
CA ARG A 50 -2.89 3.85 6.59
C ARG A 50 -4.09 3.12 6.04
N ILE A 51 -4.67 2.21 6.81
CA ILE A 51 -5.95 1.56 6.52
C ILE A 51 -6.96 1.99 7.58
N THR A 52 -8.07 2.60 7.16
CA THR A 52 -9.14 3.07 8.05
C THR A 52 -10.25 2.02 8.18
N GLY A 53 -10.80 1.94 9.40
CA GLY A 53 -11.84 0.97 9.76
C GLY A 53 -11.37 -0.47 9.55
N LEU A 54 -10.28 -0.87 10.23
CA LEU A 54 -9.70 -2.22 10.15
C LEU A 54 -10.76 -3.31 10.37
N ARG A 55 -10.63 -4.38 9.59
CA ARG A 55 -11.50 -5.56 9.59
C ARG A 55 -10.64 -6.80 9.79
N PRO A 56 -11.17 -7.91 10.35
CA PRO A 56 -10.44 -9.16 10.44
C PRO A 56 -9.89 -9.67 9.09
N SER A 57 -10.57 -9.35 7.98
CA SER A 57 -10.12 -9.70 6.62
C SER A 57 -8.86 -8.96 6.17
N ASP A 58 -8.49 -7.86 6.82
CA ASP A 58 -7.28 -7.11 6.51
C ASP A 58 -6.04 -7.79 7.12
N ASP A 59 -6.19 -8.72 8.06
CA ASP A 59 -5.07 -9.51 8.61
C ASP A 59 -4.27 -10.20 7.49
N GLY A 60 -2.95 -10.19 7.60
CA GLY A 60 -2.06 -10.94 6.72
C GLY A 60 -0.88 -10.14 6.17
N GLN A 61 -0.25 -10.69 5.14
CA GLN A 61 0.94 -10.11 4.51
C GLN A 61 0.60 -9.14 3.39
N TYR A 62 1.34 -8.05 3.39
CA TYR A 62 1.34 -7.01 2.39
C TYR A 62 2.74 -6.87 1.82
N VAL A 63 2.83 -6.61 0.52
CA VAL A 63 4.08 -6.27 -0.15
C VAL A 63 4.00 -4.81 -0.59
N CYS A 64 4.99 -4.03 -0.18
CA CYS A 64 5.22 -2.69 -0.68
C CYS A 64 6.28 -2.76 -1.76
N THR A 65 5.98 -2.24 -2.95
CA THR A 65 6.96 -2.05 -4.02
C THR A 65 7.13 -0.57 -4.30
N VAL A 66 8.37 -0.16 -4.53
CA VAL A 66 8.77 1.22 -4.80
C VAL A 66 9.72 1.22 -5.98
N GLY A 67 9.46 2.06 -6.98
CA GLY A 67 10.37 2.17 -8.10
C GLY A 67 10.14 3.36 -9.01
N ASP A 68 11.06 3.52 -9.94
CA ASP A 68 10.97 4.42 -11.08
C ASP A 68 11.67 3.80 -12.30
N ALA A 69 12.12 4.61 -13.25
CA ALA A 69 12.77 4.11 -14.46
C ALA A 69 14.14 3.47 -14.18
N ASP A 70 14.80 3.82 -13.07
CA ASP A 70 16.19 3.50 -12.81
C ASP A 70 16.35 2.48 -11.68
N ALA A 71 15.41 2.42 -10.73
CA ALA A 71 15.50 1.54 -9.57
C ALA A 71 14.16 0.90 -9.16
N TYR A 72 14.27 -0.24 -8.48
CA TYR A 72 13.17 -0.99 -7.88
C TYR A 72 13.59 -1.55 -6.52
N ALA A 73 12.70 -1.49 -5.55
CA ALA A 73 12.83 -2.12 -4.25
C ALA A 73 11.47 -2.64 -3.76
N GLU A 74 11.51 -3.66 -2.90
CA GLU A 74 10.32 -4.20 -2.25
C GLU A 74 10.57 -4.52 -0.77
N ALA A 75 9.49 -4.50 0.01
CA ALA A 75 9.47 -4.88 1.41
C ALA A 75 8.18 -5.60 1.75
N ILE A 76 8.26 -6.60 2.63
CA ILE A 76 7.11 -7.35 3.12
C ILE A 76 6.74 -6.85 4.52
N VAL A 77 5.46 -6.58 4.74
CA VAL A 77 4.90 -6.14 6.02
C VAL A 77 3.77 -7.08 6.42
N LYS A 78 3.76 -7.52 7.69
CA LYS A 78 2.66 -8.32 8.25
C LYS A 78 1.76 -7.43 9.10
N LEU A 79 0.47 -7.44 8.82
CA LEU A 79 -0.56 -6.82 9.65
C LEU A 79 -1.26 -7.91 10.47
N GLU A 80 -1.30 -7.73 11.78
CA GLU A 80 -2.05 -8.60 12.69
C GLU A 80 -3.25 -7.83 13.25
N VAL A 81 -4.46 -8.32 12.99
CA VAL A 81 -5.71 -7.71 13.48
C VAL A 81 -6.29 -8.59 14.58
N SER A 82 -6.28 -8.08 15.82
CA SER A 82 -6.93 -8.77 16.94
C SER A 82 -8.44 -8.55 16.90
N GLY A 83 -9.20 -9.62 17.10
CA GLY A 83 -10.67 -9.60 17.24
C GLY A 83 -11.13 -9.34 18.66
#